data_AF-A0A6P0MU95-F1
#
_entry.id   AF-A0A6P0MU95-F1
#
_cell.length_a   1.000
_cell.length_b   1.000
_cell.length_c   1.000
_cell.angle_alpha   90.00
_cell.angle_beta   90.00
_cell.angle_gamma   90.00
#
_symmetry.space_group_name_H-M   'P 1'
#
loop_
_entity.id
_entity.type
_entity.pdbx_description
1 polymer ?
#
loop_
_entity_poly.entity_id
_entity_poly.type
_entity_poly.pdbx_seq_one_letter_code
_entity_poly.pdbx_strand_id
1 'polypeptide(L)'
;MPVLTPIHKINVHTGSSITIPNLSWQEFEDILEELGEKRHVRVAYSQNCLEIMAPSPEHERAKIVIADIVKIILRVQRRPWEALGSTTFKKRTMQVGVEPDECFYIENYQAVIGKDRLDLDRDPPPNLVIESDVTSLT
;
A
#
# COMPACT_ATOMS: atom_id res chain seq x y z
N MET A 1 9.13 -22.26 24.88
CA MET A 1 8.90 -20.80 24.94
C MET A 1 9.01 -20.28 23.53
N PRO A 2 8.02 -19.51 23.02
CA PRO A 2 8.18 -18.81 21.75
C PRO A 2 9.26 -17.74 21.90
N VAL A 3 10.07 -17.54 20.85
CA VAL A 3 11.02 -16.43 20.77
C VAL A 3 10.27 -15.24 20.19
N LEU A 4 10.21 -14.13 20.93
CA LEU A 4 9.58 -12.89 20.47
C LEU A 4 10.65 -11.96 19.92
N THR A 5 10.56 -11.64 18.63
CA THR A 5 11.43 -10.67 17.97
C THR A 5 10.56 -9.50 17.49
N PRO A 6 10.89 -8.26 17.87
CA PRO A 6 10.19 -7.08 17.37
C PRO A 6 10.25 -6.99 15.83
N ILE A 7 9.16 -6.59 15.18
CA ILE A 7 9.07 -6.60 13.72
C ILE A 7 10.03 -5.60 13.07
N HIS A 8 10.35 -4.49 13.74
CA HIS A 8 11.32 -3.50 13.25
C HIS A 8 12.75 -4.06 13.15
N LYS A 9 13.02 -5.23 13.73
CA LYS A 9 14.31 -5.94 13.58
C LYS A 9 14.34 -6.89 12.38
N ILE A 10 13.20 -7.12 11.72
CA ILE A 10 13.13 -7.92 10.51
C ILE A 10 13.63 -7.05 9.35
N ASN A 11 14.68 -7.53 8.67
CA ASN A 11 15.22 -6.87 7.50
C ASN A 11 14.72 -7.60 6.24
N VAL A 12 13.95 -6.90 5.41
CA VAL A 12 13.48 -7.39 4.11
C VAL A 12 14.40 -6.82 3.04
N HIS A 13 15.10 -7.70 2.32
CA HIS A 13 15.98 -7.25 1.25
C HIS A 13 15.19 -6.64 0.10
N THR A 14 15.74 -5.61 -0.54
CA THR A 14 15.14 -4.97 -1.71
C THR A 14 14.77 -6.00 -2.79
N GLY A 15 13.53 -5.97 -3.27
CA GLY A 15 12.99 -6.93 -4.24
C GLY A 15 12.53 -8.27 -3.64
N SER A 16 12.53 -8.42 -2.32
CA SER A 16 12.00 -9.59 -1.63
C SER A 16 10.70 -9.29 -0.90
N SER A 17 9.89 -10.33 -0.67
CA SER A 17 8.75 -10.28 0.23
C SER A 17 8.83 -11.37 1.31
N ILE A 18 8.15 -11.12 2.43
CA ILE A 18 7.96 -12.08 3.50
C ILE A 18 6.46 -12.23 3.73
N THR A 19 6.02 -13.47 3.90
CA THR A 19 4.62 -13.82 4.18
C THR A 19 4.49 -14.39 5.59
N ILE A 20 3.54 -13.87 6.36
CA ILE A 20 3.22 -14.29 7.72
C ILE A 20 1.77 -14.76 7.75
N PRO A 21 1.52 -16.08 7.71
CA PRO A 21 0.17 -16.64 7.73
C PRO A 21 -0.41 -16.70 9.15
N ASN A 22 -1.73 -16.87 9.24
CA ASN A 22 -2.48 -17.05 10.48
C ASN A 22 -2.39 -15.85 11.45
N LEU A 23 -2.36 -14.63 10.91
CA LEU A 23 -2.49 -13.42 11.70
C LEU A 23 -3.95 -13.00 11.80
N SER A 24 -4.36 -12.61 13.00
CA SER A 24 -5.62 -11.92 13.23
C SER A 24 -5.54 -10.46 12.77
N TRP A 25 -6.71 -9.85 12.59
CA TRP A 25 -6.79 -8.42 12.26
C TRP A 25 -6.12 -7.54 13.32
N GLN A 26 -6.24 -7.88 14.61
CA GLN A 26 -5.63 -7.10 15.68
C GLN A 26 -4.09 -7.18 15.62
N GLU A 27 -3.54 -8.37 15.42
CA GLU A 27 -2.09 -8.53 15.27
C GLU A 27 -1.56 -7.79 14.04
N PHE A 28 -2.32 -7.76 12.94
CA PHE A 28 -2.00 -6.92 11.80
C PHE A 28 -1.94 -5.42 12.15
N GLU A 29 -2.92 -4.91 12.90
CA GLU A 29 -2.91 -3.51 13.32
C GLU A 29 -1.74 -3.19 14.27
N ASP A 30 -1.41 -4.09 15.19
CA ASP A 30 -0.28 -3.93 16.11
C ASP A 30 1.06 -3.92 15.34
N ILE A 31 1.20 -4.80 14.34
CA ILE A 31 2.35 -4.83 13.43
C ILE A 31 2.48 -3.54 12.64
N LEU A 32 1.37 -3.03 12.08
CA LEU A 32 1.38 -1.76 11.35
C LEU A 32 1.85 -0.61 12.25
N GLU A 33 1.39 -0.57 13.49
CA GLU A 33 1.78 0.45 14.47
C GLU A 33 3.28 0.34 14.81
N GLU A 34 3.80 -0.87 15.00
CA GLU A 34 5.23 -1.09 15.28
C GLU A 34 6.12 -0.72 14.08
N LEU A 35 5.68 -1.02 12.84
CA LEU A 35 6.39 -0.65 11.62
C LEU A 35 6.42 0.88 11.41
N GLY A 36 5.39 1.58 11.86
CA GLY A 36 5.24 3.03 11.70
C GLY A 36 5.05 3.50 10.25
N GLU A 37 4.93 4.81 10.08
CA GLU A 37 4.61 5.46 8.79
C GLU A 37 5.85 5.68 7.89
N LYS A 38 7.06 5.72 8.46
CA LYS A 38 8.32 5.98 7.73
C LYS A 38 9.05 4.67 7.43
N ARG A 39 8.40 3.79 6.68
CA ARG A 39 8.92 2.46 6.35
C ARG A 39 9.33 2.35 4.88
N HIS A 40 10.36 1.55 4.63
CA HIS A 40 10.83 1.21 3.28
C HIS A 40 10.16 -0.05 2.72
N VAL A 41 9.13 -0.55 3.40
CA VAL A 41 8.39 -1.75 3.04
C VAL A 41 6.91 -1.42 2.87
N ARG A 42 6.29 -2.08 1.89
CA ARG A 42 4.85 -2.08 1.64
C ARG A 42 4.21 -3.28 2.32
N VAL A 43 2.93 -3.18 2.63
CA VAL A 43 2.18 -4.22 3.34
C VAL A 43 0.88 -4.55 2.63
N ALA A 44 0.54 -5.83 2.61
CA ALA A 44 -0.75 -6.33 2.16
C ALA A 44 -1.25 -7.38 3.14
N TYR A 45 -2.46 -7.23 3.64
CA TYR A 45 -3.13 -8.14 4.55
C TYR A 45 -4.46 -8.56 3.96
N SER A 46 -4.63 -9.86 3.78
CA SER A 46 -5.89 -10.46 3.37
C SER A 46 -5.93 -11.92 3.79
N GLN A 47 -7.12 -12.49 3.99
CA GLN A 47 -7.28 -13.92 4.30
C GLN A 47 -6.40 -14.40 5.48
N ASN A 48 -6.28 -13.59 6.54
CA ASN A 48 -5.44 -13.86 7.71
C ASN A 48 -3.94 -14.04 7.39
N CYS A 49 -3.48 -13.41 6.31
CA CYS A 49 -2.12 -13.49 5.85
C CYS A 49 -1.58 -12.07 5.63
N LEU A 50 -0.43 -11.76 6.24
CA LEU A 50 0.31 -10.52 6.03
C LEU A 50 1.47 -10.77 5.07
N GLU A 51 1.56 -9.98 4.02
CA GLU A 51 2.72 -9.86 3.16
C GLU A 51 3.41 -8.52 3.40
N ILE A 52 4.74 -8.56 3.52
CA ILE A 52 5.60 -7.40 3.64
C ILE A 52 6.58 -7.43 2.47
N MET A 53 6.56 -6.40 1.62
CA MET A 53 7.38 -6.32 0.41
C MET A 53 8.33 -5.12 0.47
N ALA A 54 9.61 -5.31 0.14
CA ALA A 54 10.52 -4.20 -0.09
C ALA A 54 10.61 -3.92 -1.60
N PRO A 55 10.03 -2.82 -2.12
CA PRO A 55 10.03 -2.54 -3.56
C PRO A 55 11.47 -2.33 -4.08
N SER A 56 11.73 -2.80 -5.30
CA SER A 56 13.02 -2.62 -5.97
C SER A 56 13.12 -1.27 -6.69
N PRO A 57 14.33 -0.77 -6.99
CA PRO A 57 14.48 0.45 -7.80
C PRO A 57 13.84 0.35 -9.19
N GLU A 58 13.78 -0.85 -9.75
CA GLU A 58 13.13 -1.08 -11.04
C GLU A 58 11.62 -0.92 -10.94
N HIS A 59 11.03 -1.52 -9.91
CA HIS A 59 9.62 -1.43 -9.59
C HIS A 59 9.20 0.03 -9.35
N GLU A 60 9.99 0.79 -8.59
CA GLU A 60 9.76 2.22 -8.37
C GLU A 60 9.85 3.06 -9.66
N ARG A 61 10.77 2.75 -10.57
CA ARG A 61 10.86 3.42 -11.88
C ARG A 61 9.64 3.17 -12.75
N ALA A 62 9.20 1.91 -12.84
CA ALA A 62 8.01 1.54 -13.62
C ALA A 62 6.78 2.28 -13.10
N LYS A 63 6.58 2.26 -11.78
CA LYS A 63 5.52 3.00 -11.09
C LYS A 63 5.51 4.48 -11.46
N ILE A 64 6.66 5.16 -11.37
CA ILE A 64 6.76 6.60 -11.66
C ILE A 64 6.33 6.90 -13.10
N VAL A 65 6.82 6.13 -14.08
CA VAL A 65 6.49 6.35 -15.49
C VAL A 65 4.99 6.21 -15.73
N ILE A 66 4.36 5.17 -15.19
CA ILE A 66 2.91 4.94 -15.36
C ILE A 66 2.12 6.04 -14.65
N ALA A 67 2.51 6.41 -13.42
CA ALA A 67 1.87 7.46 -12.66
C ALA A 67 1.92 8.82 -13.40
N ASP A 68 3.06 9.15 -14.01
CA ASP A 68 3.21 10.40 -14.78
C ASP A 68 2.35 10.41 -16.05
N ILE A 69 2.26 9.29 -16.76
CA ILE A 69 1.35 9.16 -17.91
C ILE A 69 -0.10 9.40 -17.48
N VAL A 70 -0.55 8.79 -16.39
CA VAL A 70 -1.89 8.99 -15.83
C VAL A 70 -2.11 10.46 -15.47
N LYS A 71 -1.17 11.09 -14.76
CA LYS A 71 -1.22 12.51 -14.39
C LYS A 71 -1.32 13.40 -15.63
N ILE A 72 -0.58 13.11 -16.70
CA ILE A 72 -0.65 13.85 -17.97
C ILE A 72 -2.03 13.73 -18.62
N ILE A 73 -2.58 12.51 -18.69
CA ILE A 73 -3.92 12.26 -19.26
C ILE A 73 -4.98 13.06 -18.48
N LEU A 74 -4.96 12.99 -17.14
CA LEU A 74 -5.91 13.70 -16.30
C LEU A 74 -5.81 15.23 -16.47
N ARG A 75 -4.58 15.77 -16.58
CA ARG A 75 -4.36 17.19 -16.88
C ARG A 75 -4.95 17.60 -18.22
N VAL A 76 -4.71 16.83 -19.28
CA VAL A 76 -5.25 17.11 -20.62
C VAL A 76 -6.78 17.08 -20.61
N GLN A 77 -7.37 16.15 -19.85
CA GLN A 77 -8.81 16.05 -19.66
C GLN A 77 -9.39 17.10 -18.70
N ARG A 78 -8.55 17.93 -18.06
CA ARG A 78 -8.94 18.89 -17.01
C ARG A 78 -9.71 18.26 -15.87
N ARG A 79 -9.41 17.01 -15.55
CA ARG A 79 -9.99 16.31 -14.40
C ARG A 79 -9.08 16.54 -13.21
N PRO A 80 -9.59 17.05 -12.07
CA PRO A 80 -8.83 17.08 -10.84
C PRO A 80 -8.61 15.65 -10.30
N TRP A 81 -7.55 15.46 -9.52
CA TRP A 81 -7.28 14.20 -8.84
C TRP A 81 -6.49 14.44 -7.54
N GLU A 82 -6.51 13.44 -6.66
CA GLU A 82 -5.59 13.27 -5.53
C GLU A 82 -4.85 11.94 -5.74
N ALA A 83 -3.52 11.93 -5.62
CA ALA A 83 -2.70 10.74 -5.83
C ALA A 83 -2.04 10.31 -4.51
N LEU A 84 -2.09 9.02 -4.20
CA LEU A 84 -1.56 8.44 -2.96
C LEU A 84 -0.85 7.11 -3.26
N GLY A 85 0.43 6.99 -2.90
CA GLY A 85 1.25 5.80 -3.20
C GLY A 85 1.99 5.19 -2.02
N SER A 86 1.70 5.65 -0.80
CA SER A 86 2.26 5.12 0.45
C SER A 86 1.20 5.06 1.55
N THR A 87 -0.08 5.18 1.20
CA THR A 87 -1.19 5.14 2.14
C THR A 87 -1.66 3.71 2.29
N THR A 88 -1.64 3.19 3.52
CA THR A 88 -2.29 1.90 3.82
C THR A 88 -3.80 2.09 3.89
N PHE A 89 -4.52 1.51 2.95
CA PHE A 89 -5.96 1.45 2.93
C PHE A 89 -6.44 0.26 3.76
N LYS A 90 -7.20 0.53 4.82
CA LYS A 90 -7.79 -0.50 5.69
C LYS A 90 -9.28 -0.59 5.48
N LYS A 91 -9.81 -1.81 5.41
CA LYS A 91 -11.24 -2.12 5.43
C LYS A 91 -11.50 -3.24 6.43
N ARG A 92 -11.79 -2.85 7.68
CA ARG A 92 -11.98 -3.78 8.80
C ARG A 92 -13.14 -4.73 8.56
N THR A 93 -14.24 -4.25 7.95
CA THR A 93 -15.40 -5.10 7.63
C THR A 93 -15.05 -6.29 6.73
N MET A 94 -14.03 -6.13 5.87
CA MET A 94 -13.53 -7.20 4.99
C MET A 94 -12.25 -7.85 5.53
N GLN A 95 -11.69 -7.36 6.63
CA GLN A 95 -10.38 -7.75 7.15
C GLN A 95 -9.29 -7.68 6.06
N VAL A 96 -9.26 -6.57 5.32
CA VAL A 96 -8.27 -6.31 4.27
C VAL A 96 -7.52 -5.03 4.58
N GLY A 97 -6.20 -5.04 4.41
CA GLY A 97 -5.35 -3.87 4.49
C GLY A 97 -4.35 -3.87 3.34
N VAL A 98 -4.29 -2.86 2.50
CA VAL A 98 -3.42 -2.86 1.31
C VAL A 98 -2.74 -1.51 1.13
N GLU A 99 -1.49 -1.52 0.72
CA GLU A 99 -0.72 -0.33 0.37
C GLU A 99 -0.31 -0.39 -1.10
N PRO A 100 -1.06 0.29 -1.99
CA PRO A 100 -0.80 0.23 -3.42
C PRO A 100 0.47 0.99 -3.78
N ASP A 101 1.05 0.65 -4.93
CA ASP A 101 2.20 1.38 -5.45
C ASP A 101 1.88 2.86 -5.69
N GLU A 102 0.80 3.11 -6.42
CA GLU A 102 0.20 4.43 -6.63
C GLU A 102 -1.29 4.26 -6.87
N CYS A 103 -2.11 5.17 -6.33
CA CYS A 103 -3.53 5.21 -6.62
C CYS A 103 -4.01 6.64 -6.87
N PHE A 104 -5.15 6.76 -7.56
CA PHE A 104 -5.74 8.03 -7.94
C PHE A 104 -7.20 8.08 -7.55
N TYR A 105 -7.54 9.10 -6.77
CA TYR A 105 -8.91 9.57 -6.58
C TYR A 105 -9.18 10.62 -7.65
N ILE A 106 -10.16 10.35 -8.53
CA ILE A 106 -10.47 11.22 -9.66
C ILE A 106 -11.87 11.80 -9.48
N GLU A 107 -12.86 10.95 -9.19
CA GLU A 107 -14.25 11.39 -8.97
C GLU A 107 -14.44 11.87 -7.53
N ASN A 108 -13.90 11.13 -6.56
CA ASN A 108 -14.06 11.40 -5.14
C ASN A 108 -12.84 12.11 -4.52
N TYR A 109 -12.03 12.80 -5.31
CA TYR A 109 -10.79 13.44 -4.82
C TYR A 109 -11.04 14.43 -3.67
N GLN A 110 -12.17 15.15 -3.70
CA GLN A 110 -12.54 16.09 -2.63
C GLN A 110 -12.80 15.42 -1.28
N ALA A 111 -13.18 14.14 -1.29
CA ALA A 111 -13.44 13.40 -0.07
C ALA A 111 -12.14 13.02 0.66
N VAL A 112 -11.00 13.05 -0.01
CA VAL A 112 -9.71 12.59 0.53
C VAL A 112 -8.65 13.68 0.63
N ILE A 113 -8.79 14.78 -0.11
CA ILE A 113 -7.82 15.86 -0.13
C ILE A 113 -7.57 16.42 1.29
N GLY A 114 -6.30 16.52 1.67
CA GLY A 114 -5.90 17.06 2.97
C GLY A 114 -6.15 16.14 4.18
N LYS A 115 -6.58 14.89 3.97
CA LYS A 115 -6.65 13.89 5.05
C LYS A 115 -5.31 13.23 5.25
N ASP A 116 -4.86 13.18 6.51
CA ASP A 116 -3.64 12.46 6.89
C ASP A 116 -3.85 10.94 6.96
N ARG A 117 -5.09 10.48 7.14
CA ARG A 117 -5.45 9.07 7.28
C ARG A 117 -6.76 8.76 6.56
N LEU A 118 -6.82 7.60 5.91
CA LEU A 118 -7.99 7.10 5.19
C LEU A 118 -8.43 5.74 5.73
N ASP A 119 -9.73 5.57 5.89
CA ASP A 119 -10.38 4.34 6.34
C ASP A 119 -11.46 3.94 5.34
N LEU A 120 -11.29 2.83 4.62
CA LEU A 120 -12.22 2.41 3.56
C LEU A 120 -13.56 1.88 4.10
N ASP A 121 -13.75 1.78 5.41
CA ASP A 121 -15.08 1.59 5.99
C ASP A 121 -15.88 2.91 6.00
N ARG A 122 -15.24 4.07 5.77
CA ARG A 122 -15.85 5.41 5.83
C ARG A 122 -15.60 6.26 4.59
N ASP A 123 -14.37 6.21 4.10
CA ASP A 123 -13.88 6.94 2.95
C ASP A 123 -14.07 6.11 1.67
N PRO A 124 -14.33 6.76 0.52
CA PRO A 124 -14.45 6.05 -0.74
C PRO A 124 -13.11 5.37 -1.09
N PRO A 125 -13.13 4.27 -1.86
CA PRO A 125 -11.91 3.72 -2.44
C PRO A 125 -11.38 4.61 -3.59
N PRO A 126 -10.10 4.47 -3.97
CA PRO A 126 -9.56 5.14 -5.13
C PRO A 126 -10.27 4.67 -6.42
N ASN A 127 -10.29 5.54 -7.43
CA ASN A 127 -10.88 5.22 -8.73
C ASN A 127 -9.95 4.37 -9.60
N LEU A 128 -8.64 4.54 -9.42
CA LEU A 128 -7.60 3.82 -10.15
C LEU A 128 -6.49 3.41 -9.18
N VAL A 129 -6.05 2.17 -9.29
CA VAL A 129 -4.90 1.63 -8.56
C VAL A 129 -3.89 1.13 -9.60
N ILE A 130 -2.62 1.42 -9.36
CA ILE A 130 -1.49 0.92 -10.12
C ILE A 130 -0.74 -0.05 -9.20
N GLU A 131 -0.50 -1.25 -9.72
CA GLU A 131 0.42 -2.22 -9.13
C GLU A 131 1.39 -2.63 -10.22
N SER A 132 2.68 -2.58 -9.91
CA SER A 132 3.72 -3.16 -10.75
C SER A 132 4.14 -4.48 -10.13
N ASP A 133 4.09 -5.56 -10.90
CA ASP A 133 4.70 -6.82 -10.47
C ASP A 133 5.95 -7.08 -11.31
N VAL A 134 7.08 -7.25 -10.63
CA VAL A 134 8.36 -7.63 -11.27
C VAL A 134 8.68 -9.05 -10.84
N THR A 135 7.83 -10.02 -11.22
CA THR A 135 8.20 -11.42 -11.17
C THR A 135 9.24 -11.71 -12.24
N SER A 136 10.52 -11.55 -11.93
CA SER A 136 11.58 -12.12 -12.77
C SER A 136 11.62 -13.63 -12.52
N LEU A 137 10.79 -14.38 -13.26
CA LEU A 137 10.98 -15.81 -13.47
C LEU A 137 12.14 -15.99 -14.45
N THR A 138 13.37 -15.80 -13.98
CA THR A 138 14.59 -16.07 -14.75
C THR A 138 15.58 -16.83 -13.91
#